data_AF-A0A946DJE2-F1
#
_entry.id   AF-A0A946DJE2-F1
#
_cell.length_a   1.000
_cell.length_b   1.000
_cell.length_c   1.000
_cell.angle_alpha   90.00
_cell.angle_beta   90.00
_cell.angle_gamma   90.00
#
_symmetry.space_group_name_H-M   'P 1'
#
loop_
_entity.id
_entity.type
_entity.pdbx_description
1 polymer ?
#
loop_
_entity_poly.entity_id
_entity_poly.type
_entity_poly.pdbx_seq_one_letter_code
_entity_poly.pdbx_strand_id
1 'polypeptide(L)' 'MYTDAEAENIQSFVDKGNYHAAYNIALSGMNACRRADDQAGVDQFIIIIRSVVEALAEEFGS' A
#
# COMPACT_ATOMS: atom_id res chain seq x y z
N MET A 1 -1.02 -13.59 6.38
CA MET A 1 -0.63 -12.61 7.40
C MET A 1 0.38 -11.68 6.75
N TYR A 2 -0.07 -10.47 6.43
CA TYR A 2 0.78 -9.40 5.95
C TYR A 2 1.85 -9.09 7.00
N THR A 3 3.08 -8.87 6.57
CA THR A 3 4.23 -8.69 7.47
C THR A 3 4.73 -7.25 7.43
N ASP A 4 5.32 -6.78 8.54
CA ASP A 4 5.96 -5.46 8.61
C ASP A 4 6.98 -5.24 7.47
N ALA A 5 7.63 -6.31 7.01
CA ALA A 5 8.56 -6.28 5.88
C ALA A 5 7.90 -5.90 4.54
N GLU A 6 6.64 -6.29 4.32
CA GLU A 6 5.90 -5.88 3.11
C GLU A 6 5.46 -4.41 3.19
N ALA A 7 5.20 -3.90 4.40
CA ALA A 7 4.91 -2.48 4.63
C ALA A 7 6.15 -1.62 4.42
N GLU A 8 7.30 -2.04 4.96
CA GLU A 8 8.59 -1.40 4.73
C GLU A 8 8.95 -1.35 3.24
N ASN A 9 8.68 -2.42 2.50
CA ASN A 9 8.95 -2.45 1.06
C ASN A 9 8.10 -1.43 0.30
N ILE A 10 6.79 -1.35 0.58
CA ILE A 10 5.88 -0.36 -0.02
C ILE A 10 6.33 1.06 0.33
N GLN A 11 6.66 1.33 1.59
CA GLN A 11 7.16 2.63 2.03
C GLN A 11 8.44 3.01 1.30
N SER A 12 9.36 2.06 1.08
CA SER A 12 10.60 2.32 0.34
C SER A 12 10.37 2.77 -1.11
N PHE A 13 9.24 2.40 -1.73
CA PHE A 13 8.87 2.90 -3.05
C PHE A 13 8.30 4.31 -2.97
N VAL A 14 7.50 4.62 -1.95
CA VAL A 14 6.99 5.97 -1.68
C VAL A 14 8.16 6.93 -1.47
N ASP A 15 9.12 6.58 -0.63
CA ASP A 15 10.30 7.41 -0.31
C ASP A 15 11.18 7.71 -1.54
N LYS A 16 11.11 6.85 -2.57
CA LYS A 16 11.81 7.02 -3.86
C LYS A 16 10.97 7.75 -4.90
N GLY A 17 9.79 8.25 -4.55
CA GLY A 17 8.84 8.88 -5.48
C GLY A 17 8.17 7.91 -6.46
N ASN A 18 8.26 6.59 -6.24
CA ASN A 18 7.68 5.57 -7.10
C ASN A 18 6.29 5.14 -6.60
N TYR A 19 5.36 6.10 -6.58
CA TYR A 19 4.00 5.91 -6.09
C TYR A 19 3.21 4.86 -6.88
N HIS A 20 3.47 4.73 -8.19
CA HIS A 20 2.83 3.72 -9.03
C HIS A 20 3.17 2.30 -8.56
N ALA A 21 4.46 2.02 -8.30
CA ALA A 21 4.88 0.72 -7.80
C ALA A 21 4.32 0.46 -6.40
N ALA A 22 4.40 1.45 -5.50
CA ALA A 22 3.84 1.36 -4.15
C ALA A 22 2.35 0.99 -4.17
N TYR A 23 1.55 1.69 -4.96
CA TYR A 23 0.11 1.46 -5.09
C TYR A 23 -0.21 0.07 -5.65
N ASN A 24 0.49 -0.35 -6.71
CA ASN A 24 0.25 -1.66 -7.33
C ASN A 24 0.58 -2.83 -6.39
N ILE A 25 1.65 -2.72 -5.61
CA ILE A 25 2.03 -3.74 -4.62
C ILE A 25 0.97 -3.79 -3.52
N ALA A 26 0.57 -2.64 -2.97
CA ALA A 26 -0.48 -2.56 -1.95
C ALA A 26 -1.81 -3.17 -2.45
N LEU A 27 -2.23 -2.84 -3.67
CA LEU A 27 -3.45 -3.37 -4.27
C LEU A 27 -3.37 -4.89 -4.52
N SER A 28 -2.20 -5.38 -4.94
CA SER A 28 -1.97 -6.81 -5.14
C SER A 28 -2.07 -7.59 -3.84
N GLY A 29 -1.50 -7.05 -2.77
CA GLY A 29 -1.62 -7.61 -1.42
C GLY A 29 -3.06 -7.60 -0.90
N MET A 30 -3.79 -6.50 -1.06
CA MET A 30 -5.21 -6.42 -0.72
C MET A 30 -6.03 -7.51 -1.44
N ASN A 31 -5.78 -7.71 -2.73
CA ASN A 31 -6.46 -8.73 -3.52
C ASN A 31 -6.09 -10.15 -3.06
N ALA A 32 -4.86 -10.37 -2.61
CA ALA A 32 -4.45 -11.67 -2.04
C ALA A 32 -5.18 -11.95 -0.72
N CYS A 33 -5.26 -10.97 0.18
CA CYS A 33 -6.05 -11.08 1.42
C CYS A 33 -7.53 -11.35 1.11
N ARG A 34 -8.10 -10.62 0.14
CA ARG A 34 -9.49 -10.85 -0.30
C ARG A 34 -9.72 -12.26 -0.80
N ARG A 35 -8.80 -12.83 -1.59
CA ARG A 35 -8.90 -14.22 -2.09
C ARG A 35 -8.79 -15.27 -0.99
N ALA A 36 -8.19 -14.91 0.14
CA ALA A 36 -8.00 -15.79 1.29
C ALA A 36 -9.04 -15.57 2.40
N ASP A 37 -10.09 -14.79 2.15
CA ASP A 37 -11.09 -14.36 3.14
C ASP A 37 -10.47 -13.69 4.41
N ASP A 38 -9.30 -13.06 4.26
CA ASP A 38 -8.58 -12.36 5.33
C ASP A 38 -9.00 -10.88 5.37
N GLN A 39 -10.13 -10.60 6.03
CA GLN A 39 -10.67 -9.23 6.12
C GLN A 39 -9.74 -8.29 6.88
N ALA A 40 -9.05 -8.77 7.93
CA ALA A 40 -8.11 -7.94 8.68
C ALA A 40 -6.94 -7.47 7.79
N GLY A 41 -6.42 -8.35 6.93
CA GLY A 41 -5.44 -7.99 5.93
C GLY A 41 -5.97 -7.00 4.89
N VAL A 42 -7.22 -7.18 4.42
CA VAL A 42 -7.87 -6.21 3.52
C VAL A 42 -7.93 -4.81 4.14
N ASP A 43 -8.34 -4.73 5.41
CA ASP A 43 -8.45 -3.45 6.14
C ASP A 43 -7.08 -2.77 6.29
N GLN A 44 -6.03 -3.54 6.59
CA GLN A 44 -4.65 -3.03 6.64
C GLN A 44 -4.20 -2.47 5.29
N PHE A 45 -4.42 -3.18 4.19
CA PHE A 45 -4.03 -2.70 2.88
C PHE A 45 -4.82 -1.46 2.43
N ILE A 46 -6.08 -1.32 2.83
CA ILE A 46 -6.85 -0.08 2.58
C ILE A 46 -6.18 1.13 3.26
N ILE A 47 -5.69 0.96 4.50
CA ILE A 47 -4.97 2.02 5.21
C ILE A 47 -3.68 2.38 4.44
N ILE A 48 -2.90 1.38 4.01
CA ILE A 48 -1.66 1.60 3.25
C ILE A 48 -1.92 2.33 1.92
N ILE A 49 -2.93 1.87 1.17
CA ILE A 49 -3.31 2.50 -0.11
C ILE A 49 -3.65 3.97 0.11
N ARG A 50 -4.39 4.29 1.18
CA ARG A 50 -4.71 5.67 1.52
C ARG A 50 -3.44 6.49 1.76
N SER A 51 -2.50 5.99 2.56
CA SER A 51 -1.25 6.69 2.85
C SER A 51 -0.38 6.92 1.59
N VAL A 52 -0.35 5.98 0.65
CA VAL A 52 0.34 6.17 -0.65
C VAL A 52 -0.29 7.30 -1.45
N VAL A 53 -1.64 7.36 -1.50
CA VAL A 53 -2.37 8.41 -2.23
C VAL A 53 -2.23 9.76 -1.55
N GLU A 54 -2.25 9.81 -0.22
CA GLU A 54 -1.99 11.04 0.56
C GLU A 54 -0.59 11.58 0.28
N ALA A 55 0.45 10.73 0.33
CA ALA A 55 1.81 11.13 0.00
C ALA A 55 1.96 11.63 -1.45
N LEU A 56 1.26 11.01 -2.40
CA LEU A 56 1.23 11.48 -3.80
C LEU A 56 0.54 12.85 -3.89
N ALA A 57 -0.57 13.06 -3.19
CA ALA A 57 -1.29 14.32 -3.19
C ALA A 57 -0.47 15.44 -2.53
N GLU A 58 0.29 15.14 -1.48
CA GLU A 58 1.20 16.11 -0.84
C GLU A 58 2.33 16.55 -1.80
N GLU A 59 2.93 15.61 -2.53
CA GLU A 59 4.03 15.90 -3.46
C GLU A 59 3.58 16.71 -4.70
N PHE A 60 2.41 16.39 -5.26
CA PHE A 60 1.97 16.94 -6.56
C PHE A 60 0.76 17.87 -6.49
N GLY A 61 0.10 18.00 -5.34
CA GLY A 61 -1.15 18.76 -5.18
C GLY A 61 -0.96 20.28 -5.06
N SER A 62 0.26 20.80 -5.23
CA SER A 62 0.60 22.23 -5.21
C SER A 62 0.64 22.87 -6.60
#